data_AF-A0A951YAW4-F1
#
_entry.id   AF-A0A951YAW4-F1
#
_cell.length_a   1.000
_cell.length_b   1.000
_cell.length_c   1.000
_cell.angle_alpha   90.00
_cell.angle_beta   90.00
_cell.angle_gamma   90.00
#
_symmetry.space_group_name_H-M   'P 1'
#
loop_
_entity.id
_entity.type
_entity.pdbx_description
1 polymer ?
#
loop_
_entity_poly.entity_id
_entity_poly.type
_entity_poly.pdbx_seq_one_letter_code
_entity_poly.pdbx_strand_id
1 'polypeptide(L)'
;LYIPLGGNQQGFARELSNLLIVFVLGGLWHGAAWTFVFWGFLHGMAIITERLFRLTQIKLPVFVSWLLTFNFVNAAWVFFRATSWADAIKVLKGMAGLNGIVLPESLQRFSTLAKSSLISFGEWNSVLLEKPYYSNRILFYLVVFSILAVFFKNSQELLLNSKLRLTRVVWIYSLFLFALVLLGDNPQFLYFNF
;
A
#
# COMPACT_ATOMS: atom_id res chain seq x y z
N LEU A 1 19.69 1.07 15.16
CA LEU A 1 19.50 -0.28 15.74
C LEU A 1 20.33 -1.35 15.02
N TYR A 2 20.30 -1.41 13.68
CA TYR A 2 20.98 -2.48 12.92
C TYR A 2 22.52 -2.57 13.08
N ILE A 3 23.23 -1.45 12.91
CA ILE A 3 24.70 -1.42 12.98
C ILE A 3 25.22 -1.81 14.38
N PRO A 4 24.66 -1.28 15.49
CA PRO A 4 25.05 -1.72 16.84
C PRO A 4 24.82 -3.22 17.14
N LEU A 5 23.88 -3.89 16.46
CA LEU A 5 23.60 -5.32 16.64
C LEU A 5 24.62 -6.24 15.92
N GLY A 6 25.66 -5.67 15.30
CA GLY A 6 26.68 -6.40 14.56
C GLY A 6 26.49 -6.35 13.04
N GLY A 7 25.44 -5.66 12.54
CA GLY A 7 25.20 -5.45 11.12
C GLY A 7 25.30 -6.74 10.29
N ASN A 8 26.08 -6.68 9.19
CA ASN A 8 26.37 -7.82 8.31
C ASN A 8 27.66 -8.57 8.68
N GLN A 9 28.32 -8.21 9.79
CA GLN A 9 29.71 -8.60 10.04
C GLN A 9 29.84 -9.93 10.79
N GLN A 10 28.74 -10.44 11.37
CA GLN A 10 28.73 -11.64 12.21
C GLN A 10 28.11 -12.88 11.52
N GLY A 11 28.13 -12.90 10.18
CA GLY A 11 27.63 -14.01 9.38
C GLY A 11 26.15 -13.93 9.02
N PHE A 12 25.76 -14.73 8.02
CA PHE A 12 24.44 -14.64 7.37
C PHE A 12 23.28 -14.89 8.33
N ALA A 13 23.36 -15.91 9.18
CA ALA A 13 22.29 -16.20 10.15
C ALA A 13 22.06 -15.04 11.14
N ARG A 14 23.15 -14.43 11.65
CA ARG A 14 23.08 -13.29 12.57
C ARG A 14 22.51 -12.06 11.89
N GLU A 15 22.89 -11.82 10.64
CA GLU A 15 22.32 -10.78 9.80
C GLU A 15 20.80 -10.92 9.67
N LEU A 16 20.29 -12.11 9.36
CA LEU A 16 18.84 -12.36 9.24
C LEU A 16 18.12 -12.11 10.57
N SER A 17 18.67 -12.58 11.70
CA SER A 17 18.10 -12.31 13.02
C SER A 17 18.09 -10.82 13.36
N ASN A 18 19.18 -10.11 13.07
CA ASN A 18 19.30 -8.67 13.30
C ASN A 18 18.27 -7.88 12.49
N LEU A 19 18.03 -8.26 11.23
CA LEU A 19 16.98 -7.64 10.41
C LEU A 19 15.61 -7.85 11.04
N LEU A 20 15.27 -9.08 11.43
CA LEU A 20 13.97 -9.38 12.04
C LEU A 20 13.77 -8.56 13.32
N ILE A 21 14.78 -8.50 14.20
CA ILE A 21 14.75 -7.73 15.44
C ILE A 21 14.50 -6.25 15.14
N VAL A 22 15.24 -5.66 14.19
CA VAL A 22 15.10 -4.24 13.84
C VAL A 22 13.70 -3.93 13.33
N PHE A 23 13.13 -4.79 12.49
CA PHE A 23 11.76 -4.58 11.97
C PHE A 23 10.69 -4.76 13.05
N VAL A 24 10.82 -5.75 13.93
CA VAL A 24 9.89 -5.95 15.06
C VAL A 24 9.97 -4.78 16.05
N LEU A 25 11.18 -4.31 16.39
CA LEU A 25 11.38 -3.12 17.22
C LEU A 25 10.84 -1.86 16.54
N GLY A 26 10.98 -1.74 15.21
CA GLY A 26 10.35 -0.68 14.42
C GLY A 26 8.82 -0.72 14.51
N GLY A 27 8.22 -1.91 14.45
CA GLY A 27 6.79 -2.10 14.69
C GLY A 27 6.38 -1.64 16.09
N LEU A 28 7.11 -2.09 17.13
CA LEU A 28 6.85 -1.69 18.52
C LEU A 28 6.96 -0.17 18.74
N TRP A 29 7.80 0.53 17.97
CA TRP A 29 7.90 1.99 18.03
C TRP A 29 6.61 2.70 17.57
N HIS A 30 5.83 2.07 16.68
CA HIS A 30 4.56 2.63 16.20
C HIS A 30 3.38 2.39 17.15
N GLY A 31 3.47 1.39 18.04
CA GLY A 31 2.44 1.16 19.06
C GLY A 31 2.59 -0.18 19.78
N ALA A 32 1.91 -0.30 20.92
CA ALA A 32 1.98 -1.48 21.79
C ALA A 32 1.05 -2.64 21.37
N ALA A 33 0.18 -2.43 20.37
CA ALA A 33 -0.72 -3.47 19.90
C ALA A 33 0.03 -4.59 19.16
N TRP A 34 -0.43 -5.84 19.30
CA TRP A 34 0.13 -6.99 18.60
C TRP A 34 0.10 -6.88 17.07
N THR A 35 -0.80 -6.06 16.53
CA THR A 35 -0.88 -5.79 15.10
C THR A 35 0.37 -5.08 14.57
N PHE A 36 0.98 -4.18 15.35
CA PHE A 36 2.23 -3.51 14.98
C PHE A 36 3.45 -4.43 15.06
N VAL A 37 3.50 -5.30 16.08
CA VAL A 37 4.53 -6.34 16.20
C VAL A 37 4.47 -7.28 15.00
N PHE A 38 3.26 -7.74 14.65
CA PHE A 38 3.05 -8.63 13.52
C PHE A 38 3.37 -7.93 12.18
N TRP A 39 3.01 -6.66 12.03
CA TRP A 39 3.40 -5.85 10.87
C TRP A 39 4.92 -5.78 10.72
N GLY A 40 5.64 -5.47 11.80
CA GLY A 40 7.11 -5.47 11.80
C GLY A 40 7.67 -6.86 11.44
N PHE A 41 7.13 -7.91 12.05
CA PHE A 41 7.51 -9.29 11.74
C PHE A 41 7.32 -9.63 10.25
N LEU A 42 6.18 -9.28 9.65
CA LEU A 42 5.91 -9.50 8.23
C LEU A 42 6.97 -8.83 7.35
N HIS A 43 7.28 -7.56 7.59
CA HIS A 43 8.30 -6.84 6.81
C HIS A 43 9.71 -7.41 7.02
N GLY A 44 10.06 -7.81 8.24
CA GLY A 44 11.31 -8.50 8.52
C GLY A 44 11.42 -9.82 7.76
N MET A 45 10.36 -10.63 7.78
CA MET A 45 10.29 -11.88 7.03
C MET A 45 10.37 -11.65 5.52
N ALA A 46 9.73 -10.62 4.98
CA ALA A 46 9.81 -10.30 3.56
C ALA A 46 11.25 -10.00 3.11
N ILE A 47 12.01 -9.23 3.90
CA ILE A 47 13.41 -8.95 3.60
C ILE A 47 14.28 -10.22 3.71
N ILE A 48 14.01 -11.06 4.71
CA ILE A 48 14.72 -12.35 4.85
C ILE A 48 14.44 -13.24 3.63
N THR A 49 13.17 -13.39 3.25
CA THR A 49 12.76 -14.16 2.07
C THR A 49 13.39 -13.61 0.80
N GLU A 50 13.45 -12.29 0.63
CA GLU A 50 14.08 -11.65 -0.52
C GLU A 50 15.57 -11.98 -0.59
N ARG A 51 16.28 -11.92 0.53
CA ARG A 51 17.71 -12.27 0.62
C ARG A 51 17.96 -13.74 0.30
N LEU A 52 17.14 -14.64 0.85
CA LEU A 52 17.21 -16.07 0.54
C LEU A 52 16.90 -16.33 -0.93
N PHE A 53 15.90 -15.64 -1.48
CA PHE A 53 15.52 -15.77 -2.88
C PHE A 53 16.65 -15.33 -3.82
N ARG A 54 17.38 -14.25 -3.48
CA ARG A 54 18.57 -13.84 -4.24
C ARG A 54 19.65 -14.92 -4.30
N LEU A 55 19.79 -15.78 -3.28
CA LEU A 55 20.75 -16.88 -3.30
C LEU A 55 20.40 -17.94 -4.34
N THR A 56 19.13 -18.09 -4.70
CA THR A 56 18.69 -19.06 -5.72
C THR A 56 19.07 -18.67 -7.15
N GLN A 57 19.46 -17.41 -7.37
CA GLN A 57 19.73 -16.83 -8.69
C GLN A 57 18.56 -16.90 -9.69
N ILE A 58 17.35 -17.26 -9.22
CA ILE A 58 16.15 -17.27 -10.04
C ILE A 58 15.70 -15.84 -10.31
N LYS A 59 15.53 -15.50 -11.59
CA LYS A 59 15.01 -14.19 -12.00
C LYS A 59 13.52 -14.29 -12.26
N LEU A 60 12.72 -13.64 -11.42
CA LEU A 60 11.29 -13.48 -11.67
C LEU A 60 11.06 -12.40 -12.72
N PRO A 61 10.03 -12.55 -13.59
CA PRO A 61 9.58 -11.47 -14.45
C PRO A 61 9.26 -10.22 -13.64
N VAL A 62 9.65 -9.04 -14.13
CA VAL A 62 9.49 -7.76 -13.41
C VAL A 62 8.05 -7.54 -12.94
N PHE A 63 7.08 -7.86 -13.80
CA PHE A 63 5.66 -7.75 -13.47
C PHE A 63 5.25 -8.64 -12.30
N VAL A 64 5.76 -9.87 -12.24
CA VAL A 64 5.46 -10.81 -11.15
C VAL A 64 6.07 -10.31 -9.84
N SER A 65 7.33 -9.88 -9.86
CA SER A 65 7.99 -9.29 -8.69
C SER A 65 7.20 -8.08 -8.16
N TRP A 66 6.80 -7.18 -9.07
CA TRP A 66 6.02 -6.01 -8.73
C TRP A 66 4.67 -6.39 -8.12
N LEU A 67 3.94 -7.33 -8.74
CA LEU A 67 2.63 -7.79 -8.25
C LEU A 67 2.74 -8.43 -6.85
N LEU A 68 3.75 -9.28 -6.63
CA LEU A 68 3.99 -9.92 -5.34
C LEU A 68 4.31 -8.89 -4.26
N THR A 69 5.25 -7.98 -4.51
CA THR A 69 5.61 -6.92 -3.55
C THR A 69 4.43 -6.00 -3.28
N PHE A 70 3.72 -5.56 -4.31
CA PHE A 70 2.57 -4.68 -4.16
C PHE A 70 1.47 -5.32 -3.30
N ASN A 71 1.07 -6.56 -3.60
CA ASN A 71 0.04 -7.24 -2.81
C ASN A 71 0.49 -7.53 -1.38
N PHE A 72 1.75 -7.96 -1.19
CA PHE A 72 2.31 -8.19 0.13
C PHE A 72 2.29 -6.92 0.99
N VAL A 73 2.78 -5.79 0.44
CA VAL A 73 2.83 -4.52 1.16
C VAL A 73 1.42 -4.04 1.51
N ASN A 74 0.47 -4.10 0.57
CA ASN A 74 -0.93 -3.75 0.84
C ASN A 74 -1.54 -4.62 1.95
N ALA A 75 -1.32 -5.94 1.91
CA ALA A 75 -1.82 -6.84 2.95
C ALA A 75 -1.16 -6.58 4.32
N ALA A 76 0.14 -6.28 4.35
CA ALA A 76 0.84 -5.93 5.58
C ALA A 76 0.26 -4.63 6.19
N TRP A 77 0.03 -3.59 5.39
CA TRP A 77 -0.55 -2.32 5.84
C TRP A 77 -1.93 -2.46 6.49
N VAL A 78 -2.69 -3.51 6.17
CA VAL A 78 -3.96 -3.80 6.87
C VAL A 78 -3.72 -3.99 8.36
N PHE A 79 -2.69 -4.73 8.76
CA PHE A 79 -2.36 -4.93 10.18
C PHE A 79 -1.92 -3.63 10.84
N PHE A 80 -1.16 -2.79 10.14
CA PHE A 80 -0.74 -1.50 10.69
C PHE A 80 -1.92 -0.58 11.01
N ARG A 81 -2.96 -0.58 10.16
CA ARG A 81 -4.13 0.30 10.30
C ARG A 81 -5.23 -0.29 11.19
N ALA A 82 -5.32 -1.61 11.30
CA ALA A 82 -6.42 -2.26 12.01
C ALA A 82 -6.35 -2.02 13.53
N THR A 83 -7.51 -1.69 14.11
CA THR A 83 -7.70 -1.51 15.56
C THR A 83 -7.66 -2.81 16.34
N SER A 84 -8.00 -3.93 15.69
CA SER A 84 -7.97 -5.25 16.28
C SER A 84 -7.54 -6.31 15.25
N TRP A 85 -7.16 -7.49 15.76
CA TRP A 85 -6.87 -8.64 14.90
C TRP A 85 -8.08 -9.06 14.06
N ALA A 86 -9.27 -9.04 14.65
CA ALA A 86 -10.51 -9.39 13.97
C ALA A 86 -10.80 -8.41 12.80
N ASP A 87 -10.55 -7.12 13.00
CA ASP A 87 -10.71 -6.10 11.96
C ASP A 87 -9.73 -6.32 10.81
N ALA A 88 -8.46 -6.66 11.11
CA ALA A 88 -7.47 -6.97 10.08
C ALA A 88 -7.92 -8.15 9.20
N ILE A 89 -8.36 -9.25 9.82
CA ILE A 89 -8.85 -10.42 9.09
C ILE A 89 -10.10 -10.09 8.28
N LYS A 90 -11.02 -9.29 8.83
CA LYS A 90 -12.23 -8.85 8.11
C LYS A 90 -11.87 -8.08 6.83
N VAL A 91 -10.91 -7.17 6.91
CA VAL A 91 -10.44 -6.39 5.76
C VAL A 91 -9.75 -7.29 4.73
N LEU A 92 -8.85 -8.19 5.16
CA LEU A 92 -8.18 -9.12 4.25
C LEU A 92 -9.15 -10.05 3.52
N LYS A 93 -10.19 -10.55 4.20
CA LYS A 93 -11.28 -11.31 3.56
C LYS A 93 -12.01 -10.48 2.50
N GLY A 94 -12.26 -9.21 2.79
CA GLY A 94 -12.83 -8.27 1.83
C GLY A 94 -11.94 -8.06 0.60
N MET A 95 -10.64 -7.84 0.81
CA MET A 95 -9.66 -7.68 -0.28
C MET A 95 -9.55 -8.93 -1.16
N ALA A 96 -9.70 -10.11 -0.58
CA ALA A 96 -9.70 -11.38 -1.30
C ALA A 96 -11.05 -11.70 -1.99
N GLY A 97 -12.07 -10.84 -1.86
CA GLY A 97 -13.41 -11.06 -2.43
C GLY A 97 -14.25 -12.10 -1.68
N LEU A 98 -13.81 -12.57 -0.50
CA LEU A 98 -14.51 -13.60 0.28
C LEU A 98 -15.78 -13.08 0.98
N ASN A 99 -15.95 -11.76 1.04
CA ASN A 99 -17.20 -11.12 1.51
C ASN A 99 -18.20 -10.88 0.38
N GLY A 100 -17.95 -11.42 -0.82
CA GLY A 100 -18.72 -11.18 -2.03
C GLY A 100 -18.21 -9.99 -2.84
N ILE A 101 -18.48 -10.02 -4.14
CA ILE A 101 -18.14 -9.00 -5.13
C ILE A 101 -19.45 -8.49 -5.71
N VAL A 102 -19.75 -7.22 -5.46
CA VAL A 102 -20.90 -6.54 -6.05
C VAL A 102 -20.46 -5.85 -7.34
N LEU A 103 -21.08 -6.18 -8.46
CA LEU A 103 -20.84 -5.57 -9.75
C LEU A 103 -21.99 -4.61 -10.14
N PRO A 104 -21.71 -3.56 -10.95
CA PRO A 104 -22.75 -2.68 -11.46
C PRO A 104 -23.84 -3.43 -12.24
N GLU A 105 -25.11 -3.04 -12.07
CA GLU A 105 -26.26 -3.63 -12.80
C GLU A 105 -26.10 -3.57 -14.32
N SER A 106 -25.41 -2.54 -14.85
CA SER A 106 -25.13 -2.41 -16.29
C SER A 106 -24.30 -3.56 -16.87
N LEU A 107 -23.55 -4.28 -16.04
CA LEU A 107 -22.76 -5.45 -16.42
C LEU A 107 -23.56 -6.75 -16.38
N GLN A 108 -24.79 -6.75 -15.86
CA GLN A 108 -25.66 -7.92 -15.79
C GLN A 108 -25.96 -8.50 -17.18
N ARG A 109 -25.94 -7.68 -18.23
CA ARG A 109 -26.10 -8.14 -19.63
C ARG A 109 -24.95 -9.02 -20.14
N PHE A 110 -23.79 -9.00 -19.48
CA PHE A 110 -22.61 -9.81 -19.83
C PHE A 110 -22.44 -11.03 -18.90
N SER A 111 -23.44 -11.34 -18.07
CA SER A 111 -23.28 -12.13 -16.84
C SER A 111 -23.42 -13.65 -16.99
N THR A 112 -23.15 -14.24 -18.15
CA THR A 112 -23.26 -15.70 -18.35
C THR A 112 -22.38 -16.50 -17.37
N LEU A 113 -21.39 -15.85 -16.74
CA LEU A 113 -20.46 -16.40 -15.76
C LEU A 113 -20.76 -16.03 -14.29
N ALA A 114 -21.77 -15.21 -14.00
CA ALA A 114 -21.76 -14.37 -12.79
C ALA A 114 -22.87 -14.62 -11.75
N LYS A 115 -23.64 -15.70 -11.83
CA LYS A 115 -24.45 -16.15 -10.69
C LYS A 115 -23.68 -17.19 -9.88
N SER A 116 -22.67 -16.75 -9.15
CA SER A 116 -22.05 -17.56 -8.10
C SER A 116 -22.46 -16.99 -6.74
N SER A 117 -22.35 -17.78 -5.67
CA SER A 117 -22.62 -17.32 -4.30
C SER A 117 -21.74 -16.13 -3.87
N LEU A 118 -20.67 -15.84 -4.62
CA LEU A 118 -19.72 -14.78 -4.36
C LEU A 118 -19.92 -13.54 -5.24
N ILE A 119 -20.68 -13.61 -6.34
CA ILE A 119 -20.85 -12.48 -7.27
C ILE A 119 -22.32 -12.08 -7.31
N SER A 120 -22.61 -10.83 -6.96
CA SER A 120 -23.94 -10.24 -7.03
C SER A 120 -23.91 -8.96 -7.89
N PHE A 121 -25.06 -8.61 -8.46
CA PHE A 121 -25.23 -7.35 -9.19
C PHE A 121 -26.06 -6.39 -8.34
N GLY A 122 -25.62 -5.13 -8.25
CA GLY A 122 -26.31 -4.10 -7.48
C GLY A 122 -25.50 -2.80 -7.39
N GLU A 123 -25.85 -1.95 -6.42
CA GLU A 123 -25.13 -0.72 -6.13
C GLU A 123 -23.76 -1.00 -5.48
N TRP A 124 -22.78 -1.37 -6.29
CA TRP A 124 -21.41 -1.69 -5.87
C TRP A 124 -20.71 -0.53 -5.13
N ASN A 125 -21.16 0.71 -5.35
CA ASN A 125 -20.57 1.92 -4.81
C ASN A 125 -21.29 2.47 -3.56
N SER A 126 -22.45 1.89 -3.19
CA SER A 126 -23.25 2.30 -2.02
C SER A 126 -22.46 2.17 -0.71
N VAL A 127 -21.53 1.22 -0.65
CA VAL A 127 -20.67 0.94 0.52
C VAL A 127 -19.54 1.96 0.68
N LEU A 128 -19.09 2.61 -0.41
CA LEU A 128 -17.93 3.49 -0.34
C LEU A 128 -18.28 4.88 0.18
N LEU A 129 -19.47 5.41 -0.12
CA LEU A 129 -19.95 6.69 0.39
C LEU A 129 -21.48 6.71 0.39
N GLU A 130 -22.09 7.18 1.48
CA GLU A 130 -23.54 7.48 1.60
C GLU A 130 -24.07 8.44 0.51
N LYS A 131 -23.19 8.99 -0.34
CA LYS A 131 -23.49 9.90 -1.45
C LYS A 131 -22.92 9.36 -2.78
N PRO A 132 -23.74 8.70 -3.62
CA PRO A 132 -23.28 8.01 -4.85
C PRO A 132 -22.54 8.91 -5.85
N TYR A 133 -22.82 10.21 -5.87
CA TYR A 133 -22.16 11.18 -6.76
C TYR A 133 -20.64 11.31 -6.54
N TYR A 134 -20.17 11.20 -5.30
CA TYR A 134 -18.75 11.34 -4.98
C TYR A 134 -17.95 10.07 -5.32
N SER A 135 -18.58 8.90 -5.22
CA SER A 135 -17.92 7.61 -5.38
C SER A 135 -17.37 7.39 -6.80
N ASN A 136 -18.16 7.73 -7.83
CA ASN A 136 -17.73 7.58 -9.23
C ASN A 136 -16.58 8.54 -9.59
N ARG A 137 -16.56 9.75 -9.02
CA ARG A 137 -15.46 10.72 -9.22
C ARG A 137 -14.18 10.24 -8.57
N ILE A 138 -14.26 9.68 -7.35
CA ILE A 138 -13.09 9.12 -6.67
C ILE A 138 -12.53 7.94 -7.44
N LEU A 139 -13.36 7.01 -7.91
CA LEU A 139 -12.89 5.91 -8.74
C LEU A 139 -12.21 6.43 -10.01
N PHE A 140 -12.82 7.40 -10.68
CA PHE A 140 -12.21 8.04 -11.85
C PHE A 140 -10.83 8.62 -11.52
N TYR A 141 -10.69 9.38 -10.43
CA TYR A 141 -9.40 9.91 -10.01
C TYR A 141 -8.40 8.80 -9.65
N LEU A 142 -8.82 7.75 -8.95
CA LEU A 142 -7.95 6.61 -8.63
C LEU A 142 -7.43 5.92 -9.89
N VAL A 143 -8.28 5.72 -10.91
CA VAL A 143 -7.87 5.16 -12.19
C VAL A 143 -6.89 6.08 -12.90
N VAL A 144 -7.20 7.37 -13.01
CA VAL A 144 -6.32 8.36 -13.66
C VAL A 144 -4.97 8.43 -12.95
N PHE A 145 -4.94 8.55 -11.62
CA PHE A 145 -3.69 8.62 -10.86
C PHE A 145 -2.92 7.29 -10.89
N SER A 146 -3.59 6.15 -10.96
CA SER A 146 -2.93 4.85 -11.14
C SER A 146 -2.23 4.76 -12.51
N ILE A 147 -2.89 5.21 -13.57
CA ILE A 147 -2.29 5.31 -14.91
C ILE A 147 -1.09 6.26 -14.88
N LEU A 148 -1.24 7.43 -14.27
CA LEU A 148 -0.15 8.39 -14.12
C LEU A 148 1.03 7.77 -13.36
N ALA A 149 0.78 7.09 -12.25
CA ALA A 149 1.82 6.47 -11.42
C ALA A 149 2.55 5.32 -12.13
N VAL A 150 1.87 4.57 -12.99
CA VAL A 150 2.45 3.41 -13.71
C VAL A 150 3.24 3.85 -14.94
N PHE A 151 2.75 4.83 -15.70
CA PHE A 151 3.31 5.19 -17.00
C PHE A 151 4.22 6.42 -16.97
N PHE A 152 4.19 7.23 -15.91
CA PHE A 152 4.99 8.44 -15.80
C PHE A 152 6.08 8.29 -14.74
N LYS A 153 7.19 8.98 -14.98
CA LYS A 153 8.36 8.95 -14.09
C LYS A 153 8.00 9.55 -12.73
N ASN A 154 8.31 8.82 -11.66
CA ASN A 154 8.20 9.33 -10.30
C ASN A 154 9.25 10.42 -10.02
N SER A 155 9.11 11.10 -8.87
CA SER A 155 10.01 12.20 -8.48
C SER A 155 11.48 11.78 -8.39
N GLN A 156 11.77 10.57 -7.93
CA GLN A 156 13.14 10.04 -7.83
C GLN A 156 13.77 9.82 -9.21
N GLU A 157 13.03 9.23 -10.14
CA GLU A 157 13.48 9.02 -11.52
C GLU A 157 13.73 10.33 -12.27
N LEU A 158 12.91 11.35 -11.98
CA LEU A 158 13.10 12.69 -12.54
C LEU A 158 14.36 13.35 -11.98
N LEU A 159 14.63 13.23 -10.68
CA LEU A 159 15.83 13.79 -10.06
C LEU A 159 17.12 13.16 -10.59
N LEU A 160 17.14 11.83 -10.72
CA LEU A 160 18.35 11.11 -11.17
C LEU A 160 18.69 11.36 -12.65
N ASN A 161 17.67 11.57 -13.50
CA ASN A 161 17.86 11.60 -14.95
C ASN A 161 17.75 13.00 -15.57
N SER A 162 17.57 14.06 -14.76
CA SER A 162 17.37 15.39 -15.33
C SER A 162 18.13 16.49 -14.60
N LYS A 163 18.77 17.36 -15.38
CA LYS A 163 19.27 18.64 -14.87
C LYS A 163 18.08 19.51 -14.49
N LEU A 164 18.07 20.01 -13.25
CA LEU A 164 17.04 20.94 -12.76
C LEU A 164 17.12 22.23 -13.59
N ARG A 165 16.15 22.42 -14.51
CA ARG A 165 15.97 23.67 -15.26
C ARG A 165 15.12 24.61 -14.43
N LEU A 166 15.41 25.91 -14.49
CA LEU A 166 14.64 26.95 -13.77
C LEU A 166 13.13 26.84 -14.02
N THR A 167 12.73 26.53 -15.26
CA THR A 167 11.32 26.32 -15.60
C THR A 167 10.66 25.23 -14.75
N ARG A 168 11.34 24.10 -14.53
CA ARG A 168 10.79 23.02 -13.69
C ARG A 168 10.70 23.41 -12.23
N VAL A 169 11.69 24.16 -11.72
CA VAL A 169 11.67 24.66 -10.34
C VAL A 169 10.48 25.58 -10.13
N VAL A 170 10.25 26.52 -11.06
CA VAL A 170 9.07 27.40 -11.03
C VAL A 170 7.78 26.58 -11.06
N TRP A 171 7.67 25.61 -11.97
CA TRP A 171 6.48 24.74 -12.04
C TRP A 171 6.22 23.96 -10.74
N ILE A 172 7.24 23.33 -10.14
CA ILE A 172 7.11 22.59 -8.89
C ILE A 172 6.69 23.53 -7.76
N TYR A 173 7.30 24.72 -7.68
CA TYR A 173 6.99 25.70 -6.66
C TYR A 173 5.56 26.24 -6.79
N SER A 174 5.10 26.54 -8.02
CA SER A 174 3.72 26.94 -8.29
C SER A 174 2.72 25.84 -7.91
N LEU A 175 3.00 24.58 -8.25
CA LEU A 175 2.16 23.44 -7.85
C LEU A 175 2.11 23.28 -6.32
N PHE A 176 3.24 23.44 -5.64
CA PHE A 176 3.31 23.39 -4.18
C PHE A 176 2.50 24.52 -3.53
N LEU A 177 2.64 25.76 -4.01
CA LEU A 177 1.84 26.89 -3.54
C LEU A 177 0.35 26.68 -3.80
N PHE A 178 -0.02 26.17 -4.98
CA PHE A 178 -1.40 25.85 -5.29
C PHE A 178 -1.95 24.77 -4.35
N ALA A 179 -1.17 23.71 -4.07
CA ALA A 179 -1.56 22.67 -3.12
C ALA A 179 -1.73 23.23 -1.70
N LEU A 180 -0.88 24.17 -1.26
CA LEU A 180 -1.02 24.84 0.04
C LEU A 180 -2.30 25.68 0.12
N VAL A 181 -2.67 26.38 -0.95
CA VAL A 181 -3.95 27.12 -1.01
C VAL A 181 -5.14 26.17 -0.87
N LEU A 182 -5.11 25.03 -1.57
CA LEU A 182 -6.17 24.02 -1.47
C LEU A 182 -6.25 23.33 -0.09
N LEU A 183 -5.14 23.25 0.64
CA LEU A 183 -5.10 22.69 2.01
C LEU A 183 -5.77 23.61 3.05
N GLY A 184 -5.88 24.90 2.77
CA GLY A 184 -6.43 25.89 3.71
C GLY A 184 -7.93 25.76 4.01
N ASP A 185 -8.67 25.02 3.18
CA ASP A 185 -10.14 25.01 3.24
C ASP A 185 -10.74 24.04 4.26
N ASN A 186 -9.96 23.16 4.90
CA ASN A 186 -10.48 22.23 5.93
C ASN A 186 -9.45 21.96 7.05
N PRO A 187 -9.49 22.71 8.16
CA PRO A 187 -8.67 22.41 9.33
C PRO A 187 -9.27 21.22 10.08
N GLN A 188 -9.12 20.00 9.56
CA GLN A 188 -9.29 18.81 10.38
C GLN A 188 -7.99 18.56 11.14
N PHE A 189 -7.80 19.31 12.23
CA PHE A 189 -6.86 18.97 13.28
C PHE A 189 -7.29 17.62 13.88
N LEU A 190 -6.76 16.53 13.35
CA LEU A 190 -6.84 15.20 13.96
C LEU A 190 -5.98 15.24 15.22
N TYR A 191 -6.56 15.65 16.36
CA TYR A 191 -5.99 15.28 17.64
C TYR A 191 -6.08 13.76 17.75
N PHE A 192 -4.91 13.13 17.76
CA PHE A 192 -4.74 11.80 18.33
C PHE A 192 -5.18 11.89 19.79
N ASN A 193 -6.37 11.38 20.11
CA ASN A 193 -6.69 11.02 21.49
C ASN A 193 -5.87 9.76 21.78
N PHE A 194 -4.74 9.96 22.45
CA PHE A 194 -4.00 8.90 23.13
C PHE A 194 -4.79 8.39 24.35
#